data_AF-A0A2V1BJJ9-F1
#
_entry.id   AF-A0A2V1BJJ9-F1
#
_cell.length_a   1.000
_cell.length_b   1.000
_cell.length_c   1.000
_cell.angle_alpha   90.00
_cell.angle_beta   90.00
_cell.angle_gamma   90.00
#
_symmetry.space_group_name_H-M   'P 1'
#
loop_
_entity.id
_entity.type
_entity.pdbx_description
1 polymer ?
#
loop_
_entity_poly.entity_id
_entity_poly.type
_entity_poly.pdbx_seq_one_letter_code
_entity_poly.pdbx_strand_id
1 'polypeptide(L)'
;QSGCDFNSYRLGARSFYGPGADTKEVDTRQKFTVVTHDDLLSRFYMQNGTVVANSVVVNVPGMSLSRSIDDSFCSAQSKAFSEPEASPSNGGMESIGNALGRGMVLVFSIWMDAGSGMLWLDGEWPLGADGSRAGVSRGPCEARLGDIEMLREKFPDARVTWRDVGIGEVGSTVEALRGFES
;
A
#
# COMPACT_ATOMS: atom_id res chain seq x y z
N GLN A 1 -1.34 15.81 3.96
CA GLN A 1 0.08 15.42 4.10
C GLN A 1 0.27 14.14 3.31
N SER A 2 1.42 13.96 2.64
CA SER A 2 1.55 12.93 1.58
C SER A 2 2.19 11.61 2.03
N GLY A 3 2.91 11.58 3.16
CA GLY A 3 3.61 10.37 3.63
C GLY A 3 4.63 9.82 2.62
N CYS A 4 5.16 8.63 2.90
CA CYS A 4 5.95 7.83 1.96
C CYS A 4 5.21 6.50 1.75
N ASP A 5 4.47 6.40 0.64
CA ASP A 5 3.59 5.29 0.34
C ASP A 5 4.28 4.19 -0.48
N PHE A 6 3.81 2.96 -0.34
CA PHE A 6 4.14 1.86 -1.24
C PHE A 6 2.84 1.27 -1.80
N ASN A 7 2.41 1.78 -2.95
CA ASN A 7 1.29 1.22 -3.72
C ASN A 7 1.85 0.50 -4.94
N SER A 8 1.71 -0.83 -5.00
CA SER A 8 2.22 -1.68 -6.09
C SER A 8 1.77 -1.20 -7.48
N TYR A 9 0.52 -0.76 -7.62
CA TYR A 9 -0.01 -0.27 -8.88
C TYR A 9 0.66 1.05 -9.28
N ARG A 10 0.77 1.98 -8.32
CA ARG A 10 1.44 3.28 -8.49
C ARG A 10 2.92 3.13 -8.84
N LEU A 11 3.56 2.10 -8.28
CA LEU A 11 4.94 1.69 -8.54
C LEU A 11 5.07 0.77 -9.76
N GLY A 12 4.03 0.68 -10.61
CA GLY A 12 4.04 0.04 -11.92
C GLY A 12 3.79 -1.47 -11.93
N ALA A 13 3.75 -2.15 -10.77
CA ALA A 13 3.38 -3.55 -10.64
C ALA A 13 1.84 -3.73 -10.69
N ARG A 14 1.23 -3.33 -11.81
CA ARG A 14 -0.24 -3.27 -11.97
C ARG A 14 -0.95 -4.62 -11.89
N SER A 15 -0.24 -5.72 -12.12
CA SER A 15 -0.77 -7.10 -12.02
C SER A 15 -0.50 -7.75 -10.66
N PHE A 16 0.00 -7.03 -9.66
CA PHE A 16 0.33 -7.64 -8.37
C PHE A 16 -0.90 -7.82 -7.47
N TYR A 17 -1.59 -6.74 -7.14
CA TYR A 17 -2.69 -6.73 -6.16
C TYR A 17 -4.01 -6.29 -6.80
N GLY A 18 -5.08 -7.04 -6.58
CA GLY A 18 -6.43 -6.67 -7.04
C GLY A 18 -7.33 -7.88 -7.30
N PRO A 19 -8.49 -7.68 -7.94
CA PRO A 19 -9.41 -8.78 -8.20
C PRO A 19 -8.98 -9.63 -9.41
N GLY A 20 -8.79 -10.94 -9.22
CA GLY A 20 -8.59 -11.90 -10.31
C GLY A 20 -7.54 -12.98 -10.01
N ALA A 21 -7.99 -14.20 -9.69
CA ALA A 21 -7.15 -15.35 -9.35
C ALA A 21 -6.02 -15.67 -10.35
N ASP A 22 -6.26 -15.50 -11.66
CA ASP A 22 -5.29 -15.84 -12.70
C ASP A 22 -4.49 -14.62 -13.23
N THR A 23 -4.85 -13.42 -12.79
CA THR A 23 -4.28 -12.17 -13.31
C THR A 23 -3.63 -11.31 -12.23
N LYS A 24 -3.73 -11.73 -10.96
CA LYS A 24 -3.17 -11.06 -9.79
C LYS A 24 -2.36 -12.04 -8.95
N GLU A 25 -1.20 -11.59 -8.46
CA GLU A 25 -0.41 -12.36 -7.50
C GLU A 25 -1.07 -12.43 -6.13
N VAL A 26 -1.81 -11.38 -5.76
CA VAL A 26 -2.68 -11.32 -4.58
C VAL A 26 -4.11 -10.99 -5.03
N ASP A 27 -4.99 -11.99 -5.00
CA ASP A 27 -6.40 -11.88 -5.40
C ASP A 27 -7.25 -11.32 -4.25
N THR A 28 -7.74 -10.09 -4.41
CA THR A 28 -8.56 -9.42 -3.38
C THR A 28 -10.00 -9.93 -3.31
N ARG A 29 -10.40 -10.88 -4.17
CA ARG A 29 -11.69 -11.58 -4.07
C ARG A 29 -11.67 -12.71 -3.03
N GLN A 30 -10.48 -13.07 -2.55
CA GLN A 30 -10.28 -14.12 -1.57
C GLN A 30 -9.64 -13.57 -0.30
N LYS A 31 -9.75 -14.31 0.80
CA LYS A 31 -9.04 -13.95 2.04
C LYS A 31 -7.54 -14.16 1.84
N PHE A 32 -6.75 -13.26 2.39
CA PHE A 32 -5.30 -13.37 2.45
C PHE A 32 -4.81 -12.78 3.78
N THR A 33 -3.59 -13.14 4.14
CA THR A 33 -2.87 -12.58 5.30
C THR A 33 -1.91 -11.50 4.80
N VAL A 34 -1.77 -10.44 5.60
CA VAL A 34 -0.80 -9.37 5.39
C VAL A 34 0.18 -9.40 6.56
N VAL A 35 1.47 -9.47 6.27
CA VAL A 35 2.53 -9.44 7.29
C VAL A 35 3.44 -8.25 7.01
N THR A 36 3.70 -7.45 8.04
CA THR A 36 4.61 -6.30 7.95
C THR A 36 5.71 -6.46 9.00
N HIS A 37 6.97 -6.36 8.59
CA HIS A 37 8.11 -6.29 9.51
C HIS A 37 8.50 -4.82 9.73
N ASP A 38 9.02 -4.49 10.90
CA ASP A 38 9.34 -3.13 11.33
C ASP A 38 10.74 -2.65 10.92
N ASP A 39 11.65 -3.58 10.64
CA ASP A 39 13.06 -3.34 10.25
C ASP A 39 13.24 -2.52 8.95
N LEU A 40 12.42 -2.80 7.93
CA LEU A 40 12.43 -2.12 6.63
C LEU A 40 11.02 -1.82 6.09
N LEU A 41 9.99 -1.87 6.97
CA LEU A 41 8.59 -1.90 6.55
C LEU A 41 8.34 -2.94 5.43
N SER A 42 9.07 -4.05 5.48
CA SER A 42 8.96 -5.15 4.52
C SER A 42 7.58 -5.78 4.61
N ARG A 43 7.03 -6.17 3.46
CA ARG A 43 5.67 -6.66 3.34
C ARG A 43 5.65 -8.05 2.71
N PHE A 44 4.85 -8.93 3.29
CA PHE A 44 4.54 -10.23 2.72
C PHE A 44 3.03 -10.43 2.72
N TYR A 45 2.57 -11.22 1.76
CA TYR A 45 1.22 -11.72 1.70
C TYR A 45 1.24 -13.24 1.81
N MET A 46 0.16 -13.81 2.34
CA MET A 46 -0.06 -15.26 2.25
C MET A 46 -1.48 -15.50 1.77
N GLN A 47 -1.63 -16.24 0.69
CA GLN A 47 -2.93 -16.58 0.11
C GLN A 47 -2.91 -18.03 -0.36
N ASN A 48 -3.95 -18.79 0.01
CA ASN A 48 -4.08 -20.21 -0.33
C ASN A 48 -2.86 -21.07 0.05
N GLY A 49 -2.20 -20.74 1.17
CA GLY A 49 -1.01 -21.44 1.66
C GLY A 49 0.30 -21.04 0.96
N THR A 50 0.26 -20.14 0.00
CA THR A 50 1.45 -19.63 -0.72
C THR A 50 1.88 -18.30 -0.12
N VAL A 51 3.16 -18.19 0.19
CA VAL A 51 3.81 -16.91 0.55
C VAL A 51 4.11 -16.14 -0.72
N VAL A 52 3.73 -14.86 -0.74
CA VAL A 52 3.98 -13.92 -1.82
C VAL A 52 4.76 -12.74 -1.25
N ALA A 53 6.00 -12.57 -1.71
CA ALA A 53 6.80 -11.39 -1.37
C ALA A 53 6.15 -10.12 -1.94
N ASN A 54 6.42 -8.95 -1.35
CA ASN A 54 5.93 -7.70 -1.92
C ASN A 54 6.35 -7.53 -3.38
N SER A 55 5.53 -6.80 -4.15
CA SER A 55 5.91 -6.41 -5.51
C SER A 55 7.22 -5.62 -5.48
N VAL A 56 8.02 -5.75 -6.51
CA VAL A 56 9.14 -4.84 -6.76
C VAL A 56 8.63 -3.58 -7.46
N VAL A 57 9.32 -2.45 -7.30
CA VAL A 57 9.15 -1.27 -8.17
C VAL A 57 9.38 -1.69 -9.64
N VAL A 58 8.47 -1.33 -10.53
CA VAL A 58 8.52 -1.65 -11.96
C VAL A 58 8.30 -0.38 -12.76
N ASN A 59 9.18 -0.10 -13.72
CA ASN A 59 8.98 0.98 -14.70
C ASN A 59 8.73 2.37 -14.09
N VAL A 60 9.35 2.69 -12.94
CA VAL A 60 9.38 4.06 -12.40
C VAL A 60 10.76 4.66 -12.65
N PRO A 61 10.93 5.58 -13.62
CA PRO A 61 12.22 6.19 -13.92
C PRO A 61 12.84 6.86 -12.69
N GLY A 62 14.12 6.61 -12.45
CA GLY A 62 14.87 7.19 -11.33
C GLY A 62 14.73 6.45 -9.99
N MET A 63 13.99 5.33 -9.95
CA MET A 63 13.90 4.48 -8.77
C MET A 63 14.62 3.14 -8.97
N SER A 64 15.32 2.69 -7.93
CA SER A 64 15.92 1.36 -7.86
C SER A 64 14.86 0.28 -7.64
N LEU A 65 15.21 -0.96 -7.98
CA LEU A 65 14.41 -2.12 -7.58
C LEU A 65 14.39 -2.20 -6.05
N SER A 66 13.20 -2.04 -5.46
CA SER A 66 12.97 -2.19 -4.02
C SER A 66 11.62 -2.87 -3.76
N ARG A 67 11.52 -3.56 -2.62
CA ARG A 67 10.30 -4.18 -2.07
C ARG A 67 9.90 -3.60 -0.71
N SER A 68 10.72 -2.70 -0.18
CA SER A 68 10.65 -2.15 1.17
C SER A 68 10.66 -0.63 1.13
N ILE A 69 10.28 -0.03 2.26
CA ILE A 69 10.26 1.43 2.43
C ILE A 69 11.42 1.81 3.34
N ASP A 70 12.36 2.57 2.80
CA ASP A 70 13.42 3.23 3.55
C ASP A 70 13.54 4.70 3.10
N ASP A 71 14.36 5.50 3.79
CA ASP A 71 14.52 6.92 3.46
C ASP A 71 15.06 7.16 2.03
N SER A 72 15.84 6.22 1.50
CA SER A 72 16.37 6.30 0.14
C SER A 72 15.28 6.08 -0.91
N PHE A 73 14.39 5.11 -0.68
CA PHE A 73 13.19 4.84 -1.46
C PHE A 73 12.27 6.07 -1.41
N CYS A 74 12.00 6.63 -0.24
CA CYS A 74 11.13 7.79 -0.08
C CYS A 74 11.65 9.03 -0.83
N SER A 75 12.96 9.26 -0.77
CA SER A 75 13.62 10.35 -1.48
C SER A 75 13.58 10.14 -3.00
N ALA A 76 13.83 8.91 -3.46
CA ALA A 76 13.78 8.56 -4.88
C ALA A 76 12.35 8.67 -5.44
N GLN A 77 11.35 8.20 -4.69
CA GLN A 77 9.94 8.29 -5.06
C GLN A 77 9.50 9.74 -5.23
N SER A 78 9.80 10.58 -4.23
CA SER A 78 9.41 12.00 -4.26
C SER A 78 9.97 12.71 -5.49
N LYS A 79 11.23 12.43 -5.84
CA LYS A 79 11.88 12.95 -7.06
C LYS A 79 11.22 12.41 -8.32
N ALA A 80 11.02 11.09 -8.40
CA ALA A 80 10.43 10.43 -9.58
C ALA A 80 9.00 10.91 -9.88
N PHE A 81 8.21 11.19 -8.83
CA PHE A 81 6.83 11.66 -8.96
C PHE A 81 6.68 13.18 -8.96
N SER A 82 7.79 13.91 -8.80
CA SER A 82 7.80 15.38 -8.66
C SER A 82 6.89 15.85 -7.52
N GLU A 83 6.95 15.14 -6.39
CA GLU A 83 6.18 15.42 -5.17
C GLU A 83 7.10 15.93 -4.06
N PRO A 84 6.59 16.75 -3.12
CA PRO A 84 7.37 17.18 -1.96
C PRO A 84 7.82 15.99 -1.10
N GLU A 85 9.07 16.00 -0.67
CA GLU A 85 9.62 14.97 0.22
C GLU A 85 8.95 15.03 1.61
N ALA A 86 8.11 14.03 1.92
CA ALA A 86 7.44 13.94 3.22
C ALA A 86 8.33 13.39 4.34
N SER A 87 9.35 12.58 4.00
CA SER A 87 10.18 11.85 4.97
C SER A 87 11.18 12.76 5.71
N PRO A 88 12.08 13.50 5.04
CA PRO A 88 13.17 14.20 5.73
C PRO A 88 12.68 15.39 6.56
N SER A 89 11.59 16.03 6.14
CA SER A 89 11.01 17.19 6.85
C SER A 89 10.44 16.84 8.23
N ASN A 90 10.13 15.56 8.49
CA ASN A 90 9.54 15.08 9.75
C ASN A 90 10.42 14.06 10.51
N GLY A 91 11.70 13.91 10.12
CA GLY A 91 12.65 12.99 10.74
C GLY A 91 12.64 11.55 10.20
N GLY A 92 11.95 11.32 9.08
CA GLY A 92 11.98 10.10 8.27
C GLY A 92 11.69 8.79 9.00
N MET A 93 12.33 7.72 8.53
CA MET A 93 12.15 6.38 9.10
C MET A 93 12.59 6.29 10.57
N GLU A 94 13.60 7.07 10.98
CA GLU A 94 14.02 7.17 12.39
C GLU A 94 12.88 7.67 13.29
N SER A 95 12.16 8.72 12.86
CA SER A 95 11.01 9.27 13.59
C SER A 95 9.87 8.25 13.71
N ILE A 96 9.63 7.46 12.65
CA ILE A 96 8.65 6.35 12.65
C ILE A 96 9.07 5.27 13.65
N GLY A 97 10.32 4.82 13.62
CA GLY A 97 10.86 3.83 14.56
C GLY A 97 10.76 4.30 16.02
N ASN A 98 11.09 5.57 16.27
CA ASN A 98 10.94 6.18 17.58
C ASN A 98 9.48 6.23 18.04
N ALA A 99 8.53 6.48 17.15
CA ALA A 99 7.10 6.47 17.47
C ALA A 99 6.60 5.05 17.79
N LEU A 100 6.99 4.05 17.00
CA LEU A 100 6.68 2.64 17.25
C LEU A 100 7.24 2.19 18.60
N GLY A 101 8.49 2.55 18.92
CA GLY A 101 9.14 2.22 20.19
C GLY A 101 8.49 2.85 21.42
N ARG A 102 7.78 3.98 21.27
CA ARG A 102 6.97 4.58 22.35
C ARG A 102 5.60 3.91 22.54
N GLY A 103 5.22 3.01 21.64
CA GLY A 103 3.90 2.42 21.59
C GLY A 103 2.91 3.26 20.80
N MET A 104 2.10 2.58 19.99
CA MET A 104 1.03 3.17 19.19
C MET A 104 -0.28 2.43 19.44
N VAL A 105 -1.40 3.07 19.11
CA VAL A 105 -2.73 2.47 19.19
C VAL A 105 -3.09 1.85 17.84
N LEU A 106 -3.50 0.58 17.83
CA LEU A 106 -4.02 -0.08 16.64
C LEU A 106 -5.45 0.40 16.35
N VAL A 107 -5.69 0.84 15.10
CA VAL A 107 -6.99 1.34 14.64
C VAL A 107 -7.44 0.56 13.41
N PHE A 108 -8.69 0.09 13.43
CA PHE A 108 -9.39 -0.45 12.26
C PHE A 108 -10.51 0.50 11.86
N SER A 109 -10.64 0.79 10.56
CA SER A 109 -11.68 1.70 10.07
C SER A 109 -12.11 1.35 8.65
N ILE A 110 -13.39 1.63 8.36
CA ILE A 110 -13.97 1.63 7.02
C ILE A 110 -14.59 3.01 6.82
N TRP A 111 -14.25 3.68 5.72
CA TRP A 111 -14.66 5.06 5.47
C TRP A 111 -14.63 5.38 3.96
N MET A 112 -15.31 6.47 3.60
CA MET A 112 -15.31 7.05 2.26
C MET A 112 -14.72 8.46 2.35
N ASP A 113 -14.00 8.90 1.33
CA ASP A 113 -13.33 10.21 1.30
C ASP A 113 -14.16 11.23 0.52
N ALA A 114 -14.79 12.16 1.24
CA ALA A 114 -15.66 13.18 0.64
C ALA A 114 -14.89 14.27 -0.12
N GLY A 115 -13.58 14.38 0.11
CA GLY A 115 -12.74 15.37 -0.57
C GLY A 115 -12.24 14.86 -1.91
N SER A 116 -11.66 13.66 -1.94
CA SER A 116 -10.98 13.13 -3.13
C SER A 116 -11.73 12.00 -3.84
N GLY A 117 -12.80 11.46 -3.25
CA GLY A 117 -13.45 10.25 -3.73
C GLY A 117 -12.56 9.01 -3.66
N MET A 118 -11.57 8.98 -2.74
CA MET A 118 -10.59 7.92 -2.57
C MET A 118 -9.60 7.74 -3.73
N LEU A 119 -9.59 8.66 -4.70
CA LEU A 119 -8.79 8.52 -5.93
C LEU A 119 -7.28 8.56 -5.69
N TRP A 120 -6.82 9.13 -4.56
CA TRP A 120 -5.42 9.04 -4.14
C TRP A 120 -4.99 7.62 -3.75
N LEU A 121 -5.92 6.69 -3.58
CA LEU A 121 -5.66 5.29 -3.29
C LEU A 121 -5.81 4.40 -4.53
N ASP A 122 -6.90 4.55 -5.29
CA ASP A 122 -7.34 3.54 -6.26
C ASP A 122 -7.64 4.05 -7.68
N GLY A 123 -7.45 5.34 -7.94
CA GLY A 123 -7.72 5.97 -9.24
C GLY A 123 -6.55 6.82 -9.74
N GLU A 124 -6.88 7.90 -10.46
CA GLU A 124 -5.91 8.90 -10.91
C GLU A 124 -5.96 10.13 -9.99
N TRP A 125 -4.81 10.50 -9.42
CA TRP A 125 -4.71 11.63 -8.50
C TRP A 125 -3.39 12.40 -8.67
N PRO A 126 -3.42 13.75 -8.75
CA PRO A 126 -4.59 14.64 -8.59
C PRO A 126 -5.61 14.58 -9.72
N LEU A 127 -6.86 14.95 -9.43
CA LEU A 127 -7.93 15.03 -10.43
C LEU A 127 -7.53 15.90 -11.62
N GLY A 128 -7.72 15.38 -12.83
CA GLY A 128 -7.38 16.07 -14.09
C GLY A 128 -5.90 16.08 -14.45
N ALA A 129 -5.02 15.46 -13.64
CA ALA A 129 -3.64 15.23 -14.04
C ALA A 129 -3.57 14.17 -15.15
N ASP A 130 -2.55 14.26 -16.01
CA ASP A 130 -2.28 13.25 -17.02
C ASP A 130 -1.90 11.91 -16.36
N GLY A 131 -2.76 10.89 -16.53
CA GLY A 131 -2.57 9.54 -15.99
C GLY A 131 -1.31 8.83 -16.48
N SER A 132 -0.70 9.29 -17.57
CA SER A 132 0.59 8.78 -18.05
C SER A 132 1.79 9.30 -17.24
N ARG A 133 1.62 10.39 -16.48
CA ARG A 133 2.66 10.95 -15.62
C ARG A 133 2.92 10.01 -14.45
N ALA A 134 4.21 9.78 -14.17
CA ALA A 134 4.65 8.92 -13.07
C ALA A 134 3.99 9.33 -11.74
N GLY A 135 3.44 8.34 -11.02
CA GLY A 135 2.81 8.53 -9.72
C GLY A 135 1.36 9.02 -9.74
N VAL A 136 0.79 9.37 -10.90
CA VAL A 136 -0.62 9.82 -11.01
C VAL A 136 -1.60 8.66 -10.92
N SER A 137 -1.37 7.60 -11.69
CA SER A 137 -2.24 6.42 -11.73
C SER A 137 -1.91 5.47 -10.57
N ARG A 138 -2.88 5.26 -9.68
CA ARG A 138 -2.73 4.53 -8.40
C ARG A 138 -3.63 3.30 -8.31
N GLY A 139 -4.55 3.17 -9.26
CA GLY A 139 -5.36 2.00 -9.47
C GLY A 139 -6.24 2.15 -10.70
N PRO A 140 -7.09 1.15 -10.98
CA PRO A 140 -7.92 1.12 -12.17
C PRO A 140 -9.28 1.83 -12.02
N CYS A 141 -9.59 2.41 -10.84
CA CYS A 141 -10.90 3.02 -10.60
C CYS A 141 -11.05 4.33 -11.38
N GLU A 142 -12.20 4.50 -12.03
CA GLU A 142 -12.59 5.73 -12.70
C GLU A 142 -12.98 6.81 -11.67
N ALA A 143 -12.74 8.09 -11.98
CA ALA A 143 -13.05 9.22 -11.08
C ALA A 143 -14.49 9.23 -10.55
N ARG A 144 -15.47 8.84 -11.39
CA ARG A 144 -16.90 8.79 -10.99
C ARG A 144 -17.22 7.73 -9.93
N LEU A 145 -16.36 6.73 -9.75
CA LEU A 145 -16.57 5.68 -8.75
C LEU A 145 -16.25 6.16 -7.33
N GLY A 146 -15.60 7.32 -7.19
CA GLY A 146 -15.36 7.98 -5.92
C GLY A 146 -16.53 8.81 -5.38
N ASP A 147 -17.64 8.90 -6.12
CA ASP A 147 -18.82 9.64 -5.69
C ASP A 147 -19.49 8.94 -4.48
N ILE A 148 -19.52 9.62 -3.34
CA ILE A 148 -20.02 9.07 -2.08
C ILE A 148 -21.53 8.78 -2.11
N GLU A 149 -22.33 9.64 -2.74
CA GLU A 149 -23.77 9.44 -2.79
C GLU A 149 -24.09 8.17 -3.58
N MET A 150 -23.43 8.03 -4.73
CA MET A 150 -23.51 6.83 -5.56
C MET A 150 -23.01 5.57 -4.81
N LEU A 151 -21.88 5.65 -4.11
CA LEU A 151 -21.34 4.50 -3.35
C LEU A 151 -22.28 4.06 -2.23
N ARG A 152 -22.88 5.01 -1.49
CA ARG A 152 -23.84 4.69 -0.43
C ARG A 152 -25.12 4.06 -0.97
N GLU A 153 -25.58 4.50 -2.14
CA GLU A 153 -26.77 3.95 -2.79
C GLU A 153 -26.50 2.54 -3.33
N LYS A 154 -25.35 2.32 -4.01
CA LYS A 154 -25.06 1.06 -4.69
C LYS A 154 -24.48 -0.02 -3.78
N PHE A 155 -23.72 0.36 -2.76
CA PHE A 155 -22.99 -0.57 -1.89
C PHE A 155 -23.27 -0.30 -0.40
N PRO A 156 -24.54 -0.25 0.03
CA PRO A 156 -24.89 0.07 1.42
C PRO A 156 -24.42 -0.99 2.42
N ASP A 157 -24.15 -2.23 1.97
CA ASP A 157 -23.70 -3.34 2.80
C ASP A 157 -22.19 -3.64 2.65
N ALA A 158 -21.44 -2.69 2.06
CA ALA A 158 -19.99 -2.75 1.96
C ALA A 158 -19.39 -2.97 3.36
N ARG A 159 -18.52 -3.98 3.45
CA ARG A 159 -17.94 -4.42 4.71
C ARG A 159 -16.52 -4.93 4.50
N VAL A 160 -15.75 -4.89 5.58
CA VAL A 160 -14.40 -5.45 5.67
C VAL A 160 -14.32 -6.26 6.94
N THR A 161 -13.57 -7.36 6.90
CA THR A 161 -13.36 -8.23 8.06
C THR A 161 -11.88 -8.37 8.30
N TRP A 162 -11.44 -7.89 9.46
CA TRP A 162 -10.12 -8.18 10.00
C TRP A 162 -10.24 -9.31 11.02
N ARG A 163 -9.32 -10.26 10.97
CA ARG A 163 -9.26 -11.42 11.87
C ARG A 163 -7.83 -11.92 11.93
N ASP A 164 -7.57 -12.82 12.89
CA ASP A 164 -6.26 -13.45 13.06
C ASP A 164 -5.12 -12.42 13.22
N VAL A 165 -5.44 -11.33 13.95
CA VAL A 165 -4.52 -10.21 14.20
C VAL A 165 -3.50 -10.63 15.26
N GLY A 166 -2.21 -10.49 14.94
CA GLY A 166 -1.11 -10.82 15.84
C GLY A 166 0.06 -9.86 15.69
N ILE A 167 0.84 -9.72 16.76
CA ILE A 167 2.10 -8.99 16.83
C ILE A 167 3.10 -9.88 17.59
N GLY A 168 4.35 -9.90 17.13
CA GLY A 168 5.40 -10.74 17.71
C GLY A 168 6.71 -10.55 16.98
N GLU A 169 7.72 -11.34 17.36
CA GLU A 169 9.02 -11.37 16.69
C GLU A 169 8.88 -11.71 15.20
N VAL A 170 9.82 -11.26 14.38
CA VAL A 170 9.87 -11.59 12.94
C VAL A 170 9.83 -13.11 12.76
N GLY A 171 8.96 -13.58 11.86
CA GLY A 171 8.74 -15.01 11.61
C GLY A 171 7.90 -15.77 12.66
N SER A 172 7.45 -15.11 13.75
CA SER A 172 6.66 -15.78 14.80
C SER A 172 5.14 -15.79 14.53
N THR A 173 4.63 -14.81 13.79
CA THR A 173 3.19 -14.61 13.58
C THR A 173 2.60 -15.45 12.44
N VAL A 174 3.44 -15.90 11.50
CA VAL A 174 3.06 -16.78 10.39
C VAL A 174 4.15 -17.82 10.18
N GLU A 175 3.83 -19.09 10.46
CA GLU A 175 4.80 -20.19 10.41
C GLU A 175 5.45 -20.37 9.03
N ALA A 176 4.69 -20.16 7.95
CA ALA A 176 5.20 -20.24 6.57
C ALA A 176 6.26 -19.17 6.24
N LEU A 177 6.39 -18.12 7.06
CA LEU A 177 7.43 -17.10 6.92
C LEU A 177 8.69 -17.39 7.76
N ARG A 178 8.73 -18.49 8.51
CA ARG A 178 9.95 -18.90 9.23
C ARG A 178 11.05 -19.24 8.21
N GLY A 179 12.11 -18.43 8.19
CA GLY A 179 13.24 -18.57 7.26
C GLY A 179 13.19 -17.64 6.04
N PHE A 180 12.14 -16.84 5.87
CA PHE A 180 12.16 -15.65 5.00
C PHE A 180 12.66 -14.47 5.84
N GLU A 181 13.93 -14.55 6.26
CA GLU A 181 14.65 -13.39 6.79
C GLU A 181 15.15 -12.57 5.59
N SER A 182 15.11 -11.24 5.74
CA SER A 182 15.35 -10.21 4.70
C SER A 182 16.51 -10.50 3.74
#